data_AF-A0A537SCM4-F1
#
_entry.id   AF-A0A537SCM4-F1
#
_cell.length_a   1.000
_cell.length_b   1.000
_cell.length_c   1.000
_cell.angle_alpha   90.00
_cell.angle_beta   90.00
_cell.angle_gamma   90.00
#
_symmetry.space_group_name_H-M   'P 1'
#
loop_
_entity.id
_entity.type
_entity.pdbx_description
1 polymer ?
#
loop_
_entity_poly.entity_id
_entity_poly.type
_entity_poly.pdbx_seq_one_letter_code
_entity_poly.pdbx_strand_id
1 'polypeptide(L)' 'MLRWTNDYFLATPHRAVSRTGSERYALAFFCDAQIDWPIAAVPTCVSPGRPPRYETTYYTDFMARYQAKTYNVFDD' A
#
# COMPACT_ATOMS: atom_id res chain seq x y z
N MET A 1 2.04 -4.14 -1.78
CA MET A 1 2.49 -5.55 -1.56
C MET A 1 1.80 -6.25 -0.38
N LEU A 2 1.63 -5.64 0.80
CA LEU A 2 1.10 -6.32 2.01
C LEU A 2 -0.13 -7.19 1.75
N ARG A 3 -1.19 -6.63 1.14
CA ARG A 3 -2.44 -7.35 0.85
C ARG A 3 -2.26 -8.51 -0.12
N TRP A 4 -1.53 -8.32 -1.23
CA TRP A 4 -1.24 -9.40 -2.18
C TRP A 4 -0.52 -10.57 -1.53
N THR A 5 0.43 -10.29 -0.65
CA THR A 5 1.21 -11.33 0.03
C THR A 5 0.53 -11.89 1.28
N ASN A 6 -0.73 -11.50 1.51
CA ASN A 6 -1.52 -11.95 2.64
C ASN A 6 -0.80 -11.73 3.99
N ASP A 7 -0.01 -10.65 4.12
CA ASP A 7 0.88 -10.29 5.25
C ASP A 7 2.23 -11.03 5.34
N TYR A 8 2.74 -11.66 4.27
CA TYR A 8 4.15 -12.08 4.27
C TYR A 8 5.10 -10.90 4.18
N PHE A 9 4.76 -9.89 3.36
CA PHE A 9 5.48 -8.63 3.31
C PHE A 9 4.72 -7.56 4.07
N LEU A 10 5.42 -6.76 4.86
CA LEU A 10 4.83 -5.72 5.68
C LEU A 10 5.03 -4.35 5.04
N ALA A 11 3.97 -3.52 5.09
CA ALA A 11 4.05 -2.11 4.72
C ALA A 11 4.58 -1.32 5.93
N THR A 12 5.90 -1.30 6.11
CA THR A 12 6.53 -0.71 7.30
C THR A 12 6.35 0.81 7.32
N PRO A 13 5.79 1.39 8.41
CA PRO A 13 5.73 2.84 8.58
C PRO A 13 7.12 3.47 8.55
N HIS A 14 7.25 4.61 7.88
CA HIS A 14 8.52 5.33 7.80
C HIS A 14 8.29 6.85 7.81
N ARG A 15 9.30 7.60 8.25
CA ARG A 15 9.30 9.08 8.29
C ARG A 15 10.67 9.62 7.90
N ALA A 16 10.70 10.80 7.29
CA ALA A 16 11.93 11.53 7.02
C ALA A 16 12.08 12.70 8.02
N VAL A 17 13.27 12.84 8.61
CA VAL A 17 13.62 13.96 9.50
C VAL A 17 14.93 14.56 8.99
N SER A 18 14.93 15.84 8.62
CA SER A 18 16.15 16.55 8.28
C SER A 18 16.89 16.93 9.56
N ARG A 19 18.14 16.49 9.72
CA ARG A 19 18.96 16.72 10.93
C ARG A 19 20.15 17.66 10.71
N THR A 20 20.48 17.96 9.45
CA THR A 20 21.74 18.60 9.07
C THR A 20 21.63 20.13 8.92
N GLY A 21 20.42 20.69 9.03
CA GLY A 21 20.18 22.14 8.83
C GLY A 21 20.37 22.64 7.40
N SER A 22 20.84 21.77 6.50
CA SER A 22 21.04 22.01 5.08
C SER A 22 19.90 21.42 4.24
N GLU A 23 19.85 21.80 2.97
CA GLU A 23 18.92 21.22 2.01
C GLU A 23 19.13 19.71 1.86
N ARG A 24 18.02 18.97 1.74
CA ARG A 24 18.00 17.52 1.53
C ARG A 24 17.03 17.20 0.41
N TYR A 25 17.57 16.67 -0.69
CA TYR A 25 16.78 16.22 -1.83
C TYR A 25 16.49 14.72 -1.73
N ALA A 26 15.29 14.33 -2.15
CA ALA A 26 14.89 12.94 -2.24
C ALA A 26 13.98 12.77 -3.47
N LEU A 27 14.15 11.67 -4.19
CA LEU A 27 13.33 11.32 -5.34
C LEU A 27 12.77 9.92 -5.09
N ALA A 28 11.47 9.86 -4.78
CA ALA A 28 10.77 8.60 -4.56
C ALA A 28 10.23 8.07 -5.88
N PHE A 29 10.52 6.80 -6.17
CA PHE A 29 9.89 6.06 -7.25
C PHE A 29 8.89 5.07 -6.64
N PHE A 30 7.63 5.16 -7.07
CA PHE A 30 6.56 4.25 -6.66
C PHE A 30 6.28 3.27 -7.80
N CYS A 31 6.26 1.99 -7.47
CA CYS A 31 5.99 0.91 -8.42
C CYS A 31 4.66 0.26 -8.05
N ASP A 32 3.69 0.40 -8.95
CA ASP A 32 2.29 0.11 -8.70
C ASP A 32 1.70 -0.81 -9.78
N ALA A 33 0.49 -1.31 -9.50
CA ALA A 33 -0.27 -2.14 -10.43
C ALA A 33 -0.93 -1.30 -11.54
N GLN A 34 -1.44 -1.98 -12.58
CA GLN A 34 -2.38 -1.35 -13.51
C GLN A 34 -3.70 -1.00 -12.80
N ILE A 35 -4.40 0.00 -13.35
CA ILE A 35 -5.57 0.66 -12.75
C ILE A 35 -6.72 -0.31 -12.41
N ASP A 36 -6.95 -1.28 -13.28
CA ASP A 36 -7.97 -2.32 -13.24
C ASP A 36 -7.43 -3.67 -12.74
N TRP A 37 -6.21 -3.69 -12.21
CA TRP A 37 -5.62 -4.93 -11.73
C TRP A 37 -6.23 -5.36 -10.39
N PRO A 38 -6.64 -6.64 -10.24
CA PRO A 38 -7.19 -7.14 -8.99
C PRO A 38 -6.12 -7.27 -7.90
N ILE A 39 -6.41 -6.70 -6.74
CA ILE A 39 -5.69 -6.93 -5.48
C ILE A 39 -6.33 -8.11 -4.75
N ALA A 40 -5.91 -9.32 -5.11
CA ALA A 40 -6.27 -10.58 -4.45
C ALA A 40 -5.04 -11.26 -3.85
N ALA A 41 -5.19 -12.02 -2.76
CA ALA A 41 -4.06 -12.75 -2.19
C ALA A 41 -3.44 -13.70 -3.23
N VAL A 42 -2.12 -13.62 -3.42
CA VAL A 42 -1.38 -14.46 -4.36
C VAL A 42 -1.51 -15.93 -3.91
N PRO A 43 -1.72 -16.90 -4.83
CA PRO A 43 -1.99 -18.29 -4.44
C PRO A 43 -0.94 -18.92 -3.53
N THR A 44 0.35 -18.60 -3.73
CA THR A 44 1.45 -19.09 -2.88
C THR A 44 1.46 -18.50 -1.47
N CYS A 45 0.63 -17.48 -1.21
CA CYS A 45 0.46 -16.85 0.09
C CYS A 45 -0.81 -17.32 0.83
N VAL A 46 -1.54 -18.30 0.29
CA VAL A 46 -2.81 -18.80 0.80
C VAL A 46 -2.72 -20.31 1.05
N SER A 47 -3.33 -20.78 2.14
CA SER A 47 -3.45 -22.21 2.46
C SER A 47 -4.69 -22.45 3.32
N PRO A 48 -5.10 -23.71 3.57
CA PRO A 48 -6.22 -24.00 4.49
C PRO A 48 -6.02 -23.40 5.90
N GLY A 49 -4.79 -23.39 6.41
CA GLY A 49 -4.46 -22.77 7.71
C GLY A 49 -4.25 -21.26 7.65
N ARG A 50 -4.22 -20.67 6.45
CA ARG A 50 -4.02 -19.24 6.22
C ARG A 50 -4.84 -18.79 5.00
N PRO A 51 -6.18 -18.69 5.14
CA PRO A 51 -7.03 -18.20 4.06
C PRO A 51 -6.68 -16.75 3.70
N PRO A 52 -7.20 -16.22 2.58
CA PRO A 52 -7.06 -14.80 2.25
C PRO A 52 -7.58 -13.92 3.40
N ARG A 53 -6.74 -13.03 3.92
CA ARG A 53 -7.10 -12.09 5.02
C ARG A 53 -7.90 -10.89 4.56
N TYR A 54 -7.88 -10.60 3.26
CA TYR A 54 -8.49 -9.43 2.66
C TYR A 54 -9.43 -9.86 1.55
N GLU A 55 -10.56 -9.18 1.46
CA GLU A 55 -11.42 -9.25 0.29
C GLU A 55 -10.67 -8.74 -0.95
N THR A 56 -10.93 -9.36 -2.10
CA THR A 56 -10.43 -8.87 -3.38
C THR A 56 -11.00 -7.47 -3.65
N THR A 57 -10.13 -6.57 -4.08
CA THR A 57 -10.50 -5.23 -4.54
C THR A 57 -9.72 -4.90 -5.82
N TYR A 58 -9.97 -3.76 -6.46
CA TYR A 58 -9.19 -3.30 -7.59
C TYR A 58 -8.19 -2.22 -7.17
N TYR A 59 -7.11 -2.08 -7.93
CA TYR A 59 -6.05 -1.12 -7.60
C TYR A 59 -6.58 0.31 -7.42
N THR A 60 -7.44 0.76 -8.33
CA THR A 60 -8.07 2.09 -8.23
C THR A 60 -8.86 2.27 -6.93
N ASP A 61 -9.73 1.31 -6.59
CA ASP A 61 -10.57 1.39 -5.39
C ASP A 61 -9.72 1.40 -4.12
N PHE A 62 -8.67 0.57 -4.09
CA PHE A 62 -7.73 0.55 -2.98
C PHE A 62 -7.03 1.90 -2.82
N MET A 63 -6.51 2.47 -3.92
CA MET A 63 -5.79 3.74 -3.87
C MET A 63 -6.68 4.92 -3.53
N ALA A 64 -7.90 4.98 -4.07
CA ALA A 64 -8.89 6.01 -3.71
C ALA A 64 -9.17 5.98 -2.20
N ARG A 65 -9.45 4.79 -1.64
CA ARG A 65 -9.66 4.62 -0.20
C ARG A 65 -8.41 4.95 0.64
N TYR A 66 -7.22 4.57 0.16
CA TYR A 66 -5.97 4.83 0.86
C TYR A 66 -5.63 6.32 0.91
N GLN A 67 -5.78 7.03 -0.22
CA GLN A 67 -5.56 8.46 -0.31
C GLN A 67 -6.59 9.23 0.51
N ALA A 68 -7.87 8.83 0.47
CA ALA A 68 -8.91 9.48 1.26
C ALA A 68 -8.63 9.44 2.77
N LYS A 69 -7.99 8.38 3.30
CA LYS A 69 -7.62 8.31 4.71
C LYS A 69 -6.51 9.27 5.13
N THR A 70 -5.68 9.69 4.19
CA THR A 70 -4.41 10.38 4.49
C THR A 70 -4.41 11.84 4.02
N TYR A 71 -5.09 12.11 2.91
CA TYR A 71 -5.01 13.37 2.17
C TYR A 71 -6.38 13.99 1.86
N ASN A 72 -7.46 13.45 2.42
CA ASN A 72 -8.77 14.09 2.28
C ASN A 72 -8.86 15.30 3.21
N VAL A 73 -8.18 16.36 2.82
CA VAL A 73 -8.05 17.61 3.58
C VAL A 73 -9.19 18.60 3.28
N PHE A 74 -10.21 18.15 2.53
CA PHE A 74 -11.33 18.97 2.07
C PHE A 74 -12.71 18.39 2.40
N ASP A 75 -12.79 17.17 2.95
CA ASP A 75 -14.01 16.70 3.60
C ASP A 75 -13.93 17.09 5.09
N ASP A 76 -14.88 17.94 5.52
CA ASP A 76 -15.05 18.39 6.92
C ASP A 76 -15.36 17.23 7.88
#